data_AF-A0AAV1LIG7-F1
#
_entry.id   AF-A0AAV1LIG7-F1
#
_cell.length_a   1.000
_cell.length_b   1.000
_cell.length_c   1.000
_cell.angle_alpha   90.00
_cell.angle_beta   90.00
_cell.angle_gamma   90.00
#
_symmetry.space_group_name_H-M   'P 1'
#
loop_
_entity.id
_entity.type
_entity.pdbx_description
1 polymer ?
#
loop_
_entity_poly.entity_id
_entity_poly.type
_entity_poly.pdbx_seq_one_letter_code
_entity_poly.pdbx_strand_id
1 'polypeptide(L)'
;MHQCSACHTKIKDSECMQCCICVAYYHCIWVATSPAQPQNLPTEVKADWLCPECRNKKPHSDNSNTPVRPSTPSNPKTNVTLRRKGPDSLLESDAGTSFNVSRSELRAIFIIQEEMRVIIEECVRDLKADLNRQLKAFRGEITGLTESI
;
A
#
# COMPACT_ATOMS: atom_id res chain seq x y z
N MET A 1 10.35 2.83 -18.88
CA MET A 1 9.36 2.19 -17.99
C MET A 1 10.09 1.71 -16.75
N HIS A 2 9.66 2.15 -15.57
CA HIS A 2 10.28 1.78 -14.29
C HIS A 2 9.56 0.59 -13.65
N GLN A 3 10.26 -0.18 -12.83
CA GLN A 3 9.69 -1.25 -12.01
C GLN A 3 9.56 -0.76 -10.56
N CYS A 4 8.40 -1.01 -9.95
CA CYS A 4 8.17 -0.61 -8.57
C CYS A 4 8.94 -1.52 -7.61
N SER A 5 9.70 -0.93 -6.70
CA SER A 5 10.50 -1.69 -5.72
C SER A 5 9.68 -2.23 -4.53
N ALA A 6 8.39 -1.90 -4.44
CA ALA A 6 7.48 -2.47 -3.43
C ALA A 6 6.70 -3.69 -3.93
N CYS A 7 6.05 -3.58 -5.09
CA CYS A 7 5.20 -4.64 -5.64
C CYS A 7 5.83 -5.38 -6.84
N HIS A 8 6.99 -4.95 -7.31
CA HIS A 8 7.73 -5.54 -8.44
C HIS A 8 7.00 -5.51 -9.78
N THR A 9 5.86 -4.81 -9.89
CA THR A 9 5.14 -4.63 -11.15
C THR A 9 5.65 -3.39 -11.90
N LYS A 10 5.40 -3.37 -13.21
CA LYS A 10 5.74 -2.22 -14.06
C LYS A 10 4.88 -1.02 -13.68
N ILE A 11 5.52 0.14 -13.56
CA ILE A 11 4.85 1.42 -13.38
C ILE A 11 4.35 1.86 -14.76
N LYS A 12 3.03 1.85 -14.94
CA LYS A 12 2.35 2.27 -16.18
C LYS A 12 2.04 3.77 -16.18
N ASP A 13 1.85 4.34 -15.00
CA ASP A 13 1.42 5.73 -14.82
C ASP A 13 2.63 6.67 -14.69
N SER A 14 2.45 7.94 -15.06
CA SER A 14 3.46 8.99 -14.85
C SER A 14 3.63 9.37 -13.38
N GLU A 15 2.66 9.01 -12.53
CA GLU A 15 2.67 9.29 -11.10
C GLU A 15 3.45 8.22 -10.35
N CYS A 16 4.75 8.45 -10.18
CA CYS A 16 5.62 7.63 -9.36
C CYS A 16 6.47 8.49 -8.41
N MET A 17 6.85 7.88 -7.29
CA MET A 17 7.78 8.47 -6.34
C MET A 17 9.16 7.85 -6.54
N GLN A 18 10.19 8.69 -6.57
CA GLN A 18 11.57 8.26 -6.66
C GLN A 18 12.29 8.62 -5.36
N CYS A 19 12.97 7.64 -4.76
CA CYS A 19 13.75 7.89 -3.55
C CYS A 19 14.98 8.74 -3.86
N CYS A 20 15.19 9.83 -3.12
CA CYS A 20 16.36 10.69 -3.32
C CYS A 20 17.71 10.05 -2.94
N ILE A 21 17.69 8.91 -2.22
CA ILE A 21 18.90 8.20 -1.77
C ILE A 21 19.23 7.00 -2.65
N CYS A 22 18.31 6.04 -2.77
CA CYS A 22 18.56 4.80 -3.52
C CYS A 22 18.06 4.85 -4.97
N VAL A 23 17.49 5.98 -5.41
CA VAL A 23 16.93 6.21 -6.75
C VAL A 23 15.86 5.18 -7.20
N ALA A 24 15.39 4.34 -6.29
CA ALA A 24 14.35 3.35 -6.52
C ALA A 24 12.98 4.01 -6.75
N TYR A 25 12.19 3.40 -7.63
CA TYR A 25 10.88 3.88 -8.03
C TYR A 25 9.77 3.09 -7.32
N TYR A 26 8.69 3.80 -7.01
CA TYR A 26 7.51 3.24 -6.36
C TYR A 26 6.25 3.82 -6.99
N HIS A 27 5.19 3.02 -7.16
CA HIS A 27 3.88 3.63 -7.41
C HIS A 27 3.50 4.48 -6.20
N CYS A 28 2.98 5.67 -6.45
CA CYS A 28 2.60 6.62 -5.40
C CYS A 28 1.69 6.00 -4.33
N ILE A 29 0.78 5.11 -4.74
CA ILE A 29 -0.17 4.44 -3.85
C ILE A 29 0.49 3.55 -2.79
N TRP A 30 1.67 2.98 -3.08
CA TRP A 30 2.38 2.10 -2.13
C TRP A 30 3.12 2.86 -1.04
N VAL A 31 3.31 4.17 -1.23
CA VAL A 31 4.19 5.00 -0.40
C VAL A 31 3.50 6.21 0.20
N ALA A 32 2.30 6.55 -0.27
CA ALA A 32 1.46 7.58 0.34
C ALA A 32 0.98 7.12 1.72
N THR A 33 1.54 7.73 2.77
CA THR A 33 1.10 7.54 4.17
C THR A 33 -0.03 8.48 4.58
N SER A 34 -0.47 9.35 3.67
CA SER A 34 -1.52 10.33 3.90
C SER A 34 -2.71 10.04 2.98
N PRO A 35 -3.97 10.22 3.45
CA PRO A 35 -5.15 10.18 2.60
C PRO A 35 -5.17 11.33 1.58
N ALA A 36 -4.27 12.31 1.69
CA ALA A 36 -4.05 13.30 0.65
C ALA A 36 -3.49 12.61 -0.60
N GLN A 37 -4.27 12.69 -1.67
CA GLN A 37 -3.97 12.19 -3.00
C GLN A 37 -2.53 12.56 -3.42
N PRO A 38 -1.68 11.58 -3.79
CA PRO A 38 -0.26 11.82 -4.08
C PRO A 38 0.01 12.76 -5.27
N GLN A 39 -0.98 12.98 -6.14
CA GLN A 39 -0.96 14.00 -7.18
C GLN A 39 -0.79 15.44 -6.62
N ASN A 40 -1.22 15.69 -5.39
CA ASN A 40 -1.20 17.02 -4.76
C ASN A 40 0.01 17.26 -3.85
N LEU A 41 0.99 16.35 -3.82
CA LEU A 41 2.21 16.59 -3.07
C LEU A 41 3.03 17.71 -3.75
N PRO A 42 3.46 18.75 -3.00
CA PRO A 42 4.34 19.78 -3.52
C PRO A 42 5.61 19.17 -4.11
N THR A 43 6.14 19.77 -5.18
CA THR A 43 7.34 19.28 -5.88
C THR A 43 8.54 19.12 -4.94
N GLU A 44 8.67 20.02 -3.96
CA GLU A 44 9.72 19.97 -2.93
C GLU A 44 9.65 18.68 -2.10
N VAL A 45 8.44 18.28 -1.69
CA VAL A 45 8.22 17.05 -0.91
C VAL A 45 8.49 15.82 -1.77
N LYS A 46 8.22 15.87 -3.08
CA LYS A 46 8.56 14.79 -4.01
C LYS A 46 10.08 14.66 -4.21
N ALA A 47 10.80 15.78 -4.25
CA ALA A 47 12.25 15.80 -4.45
C ALA A 47 13.01 15.21 -3.25
N ASP A 48 12.56 15.51 -2.03
CA ASP A 48 13.21 15.04 -0.79
C ASP A 48 12.62 13.72 -0.26
N TRP A 49 11.78 13.06 -1.05
CA TRP A 49 11.10 11.85 -0.61
C TRP A 49 12.08 10.69 -0.39
N LEU A 50 11.94 10.03 0.77
CA LEU A 50 12.71 8.86 1.15
C LEU A 50 11.83 7.61 1.14
N CYS A 51 12.31 6.55 0.50
CA CYS A 51 11.66 5.25 0.59
C CYS A 51 11.70 4.69 2.02
N PRO A 52 10.79 3.78 2.38
CA PRO A 52 10.75 3.18 3.73
C PRO A 52 12.08 2.55 4.16
N GLU A 53 12.82 1.94 3.22
CA GLU A 53 14.10 1.31 3.53
C GLU A 53 15.19 2.33 3.86
N CYS A 54 15.31 3.40 3.07
CA CYS A 54 16.27 4.48 3.33
C CYS A 54 15.89 5.28 4.58
N ARG A 55 14.60 5.53 4.80
CA ARG A 55 14.09 6.24 5.98
C ARG A 55 14.43 5.48 7.27
N ASN A 56 14.25 4.15 7.29
CA ASN A 56 14.53 3.33 8.47
C ASN A 56 16.03 3.19 8.78
N LYS A 57 16.91 3.42 7.81
CA LYS A 57 18.37 3.41 8.01
C LYS A 57 18.91 4.71 8.59
N LYS A 58 18.12 5.80 8.58
CA LYS A 58 18.55 7.09 9.11
C LYS A 58 18.49 7.06 10.64
N PRO A 59 19.60 7.31 11.36
CA PRO A 59 19.57 7.43 12.81
C PRO A 59 18.58 8.52 13.22
N HIS A 60 17.80 8.26 14.27
CA HIS A 60 17.03 9.32 14.91
C HIS A 60 18.01 10.31 15.53
N SER A 61 17.99 11.56 15.08
CA SER A 61 18.97 12.58 15.45
C SER A 61 18.76 13.17 16.84
N ASP A 62 17.57 13.02 17.40
CA ASP A 62 17.24 13.49 18.75
C ASP A 62 16.90 12.31 19.65
N ASN A 63 17.77 12.07 20.62
CA ASN A 63 17.61 11.07 21.67
C ASN A 63 17.43 11.72 23.06
N SER A 64 17.23 13.04 23.14
CA SER A 64 17.06 13.76 24.41
C SER A 64 15.87 13.25 25.23
N ASN A 65 14.84 12.77 24.54
CA ASN A 65 13.64 12.17 25.15
C ASN A 65 13.74 10.64 25.32
N THR A 66 14.89 10.03 25.01
CA THR A 66 15.12 8.61 25.27
C THR A 66 15.48 8.45 26.74
N PRO A 67 14.63 7.85 27.59
CA PRO A 67 14.93 7.71 29.01
C PRO A 67 16.22 6.92 29.20
N VAL A 68 17.18 7.52 29.92
CA VAL A 68 18.43 6.85 30.27
C VAL A 68 18.12 5.81 31.35
N ARG A 69 18.47 4.56 31.08
CA ARG A 69 18.38 3.51 32.10
C ARG A 69 19.34 3.87 33.24
N PRO A 70 18.89 3.96 34.50
CA PRO A 70 19.80 4.21 35.61
C PRO A 70 20.86 3.12 35.65
N SER A 71 22.12 3.53 35.75
CA SER A 71 23.27 2.63 35.85
C SER A 71 23.04 1.66 37.02
N THR A 72 23.02 0.37 36.74
CA THR A 72 22.89 -0.66 37.76
C THR A 72 24.10 -0.56 38.70
N PRO A 73 23.93 -0.43 40.03
CA PRO A 73 25.06 -0.41 40.95
C PRO A 73 25.86 -1.71 40.82
N SER A 74 27.19 -1.57 40.83
CA SER A 74 28.18 -2.64 40.69
C SER A 74 28.13 -3.61 41.86
N ASN A 75 27.16 -4.52 41.87
CA ASN A 75 27.20 -5.72 42.70
C ASN A 75 27.36 -6.94 41.79
N PRO A 76 28.48 -7.68 41.87
CA PRO A 76 28.78 -8.76 40.94
C PRO A 76 28.17 -10.07 41.45
N LYS A 77 26.85 -10.16 41.55
CA LYS A 77 26.17 -11.44 41.72
C LYS A 77 24.88 -11.41 40.90
N THR A 78 24.79 -12.32 39.93
CA THR A 78 23.65 -12.58 39.02
C THR A 78 23.53 -11.70 37.77
N ASN A 79 24.51 -11.83 36.87
CA ASN A 79 24.36 -11.44 35.46
C ASN A 79 24.13 -12.67 34.57
N VAL A 80 22.87 -13.11 34.45
CA VAL A 80 22.38 -13.80 33.24
C VAL A 80 20.91 -13.41 33.08
N THR A 81 20.60 -12.43 32.24
CA THR A 81 19.24 -12.32 31.69
C THR A 81 19.08 -13.43 30.66
N LEU A 82 18.60 -14.59 31.11
CA LEU A 82 18.09 -15.60 30.18
C LEU A 82 16.92 -14.95 29.43
N ARG A 83 17.09 -14.70 28.12
CA ARG A 83 16.00 -14.28 27.25
C ARG A 83 15.04 -15.45 27.07
N ARG A 84 14.22 -15.74 28.08
CA ARG A 84 13.03 -16.56 27.90
C ARG A 84 12.02 -15.70 27.16
N LYS A 85 11.83 -15.99 25.87
CA LYS A 85 10.71 -15.49 25.08
C LYS A 85 9.44 -16.16 25.62
N GLY A 86 8.88 -15.60 26.69
CA GLY A 86 7.52 -15.88 27.12
C GLY A 86 6.54 -15.00 26.33
N PRO A 87 5.37 -15.51 25.94
CA PRO A 87 4.33 -14.72 25.31
C PRO A 87 3.65 -13.83 26.36
N ASP A 88 3.13 -12.70 25.89
CA ASP A 88 2.20 -11.79 26.56
C ASP A 88 2.69 -10.98 27.77
N SER A 89 2.87 -9.68 27.50
CA SER A 89 2.64 -8.61 28.48
C SER A 89 2.22 -7.36 27.72
N LEU A 90 0.97 -7.37 27.24
CA LEU A 90 0.23 -6.18 26.85
C LEU A 90 -0.10 -5.40 28.12
N LEU A 91 0.47 -4.22 28.30
CA LEU A 91 -0.11 -3.19 29.16
C LEU A 91 -0.13 -1.86 28.40
N GLU A 92 -1.33 -1.60 27.90
CA GLU A 92 -2.05 -0.32 27.90
C GLU A 92 -1.23 0.97 27.85
N SER A 93 -1.33 1.64 26.70
CA SER A 93 -1.26 3.09 26.64
C SER A 93 -2.22 3.59 25.56
N ASP A 94 -3.13 4.46 26.02
CA ASP A 94 -4.08 5.30 25.30
C ASP A 94 -5.21 4.65 24.49
N ALA A 95 -6.39 4.71 25.11
CA ALA A 95 -7.70 4.65 24.46
C ALA A 95 -7.95 5.90 23.60
N GLY A 96 -7.23 6.00 22.49
CA GLY A 96 -7.75 6.61 21.28
C GLY A 96 -7.97 5.46 20.31
N THR A 97 -9.18 5.25 19.81
CA THR A 97 -9.52 4.22 18.82
C THR A 97 -8.77 4.48 17.50
N SER A 98 -7.46 4.25 17.51
CA SER A 98 -6.63 4.16 16.33
C SER A 98 -6.84 2.74 15.83
N PHE A 99 -7.63 2.60 14.76
CA PHE A 99 -7.61 1.41 13.93
C PHE A 99 -6.19 1.28 13.36
N ASN A 100 -5.30 0.65 14.14
CA ASN A 100 -3.95 0.34 13.72
C ASN A 100 -4.03 -0.83 12.74
N VAL A 101 -4.51 -0.55 11.52
CA VAL A 101 -4.42 -1.51 10.42
C VAL A 101 -2.94 -1.77 10.17
N SER A 102 -2.53 -3.02 10.32
CA SER A 102 -1.15 -3.43 10.09
C SER A 102 -0.76 -3.16 8.62
N ARG A 103 0.53 -2.90 8.36
CA ARG A 103 1.01 -2.72 6.98
C ARG A 103 0.74 -3.93 6.10
N SER A 104 0.67 -5.12 6.69
CA SER A 104 0.25 -6.36 6.02
C SER A 104 -1.22 -6.33 5.60
N GLU A 105 -2.12 -5.86 6.46
CA GLU A 105 -3.55 -5.73 6.14
C GLU A 105 -3.79 -4.66 5.07
N LEU A 106 -3.08 -3.52 5.13
CA LEU A 106 -3.15 -2.51 4.07
C LEU A 106 -2.69 -3.07 2.71
N ARG A 107 -1.63 -3.88 2.69
CA ARG A 107 -1.19 -4.57 1.47
C ARG A 107 -2.23 -5.57 0.98
N ALA A 108 -2.83 -6.36 1.88
CA ALA A 108 -3.85 -7.33 1.52
C ALA A 108 -5.11 -6.65 0.95
N ILE A 109 -5.61 -5.60 1.60
CA ILE A 109 -6.75 -4.81 1.12
C ILE A 109 -6.45 -4.23 -0.26
N PHE A 110 -5.23 -3.74 -0.49
CA PHE A 110 -4.86 -3.17 -1.78
C PHE A 110 -4.77 -4.22 -2.90
N ILE A 111 -4.20 -5.40 -2.61
CA ILE A 111 -4.21 -6.53 -3.56
C ILE A 111 -5.64 -6.91 -3.90
N ILE A 112 -6.52 -7.03 -2.90
CA ILE A 112 -7.94 -7.34 -3.11
C ILE A 112 -8.62 -6.26 -3.98
N GLN A 113 -8.33 -4.98 -3.75
CA GLN A 113 -8.89 -3.88 -4.57
C GLN A 113 -8.44 -3.95 -6.02
N GLU A 114 -7.16 -4.28 -6.26
CA GLU A 114 -6.61 -4.43 -7.61
C GLU A 114 -7.24 -5.62 -8.35
N GLU A 115 -7.30 -6.78 -7.71
CA GLU A 115 -7.93 -7.99 -8.27
C GLU A 115 -9.42 -7.76 -8.55
N MET A 116 -10.14 -7.12 -7.62
CA MET A 116 -11.54 -6.75 -7.82
C MET A 116 -11.73 -5.80 -8.99
N ARG A 117 -10.84 -4.81 -9.17
CA ARG A 117 -10.91 -3.90 -10.33
C ARG A 117 -10.79 -4.66 -11.64
N VAL A 118 -9.81 -5.57 -11.75
CA VAL A 118 -9.61 -6.39 -12.95
C VAL A 118 -10.84 -7.25 -13.26
N ILE A 119 -11.40 -7.92 -12.25
CA ILE A 119 -12.60 -8.75 -12.39
C ILE A 119 -13.81 -7.91 -12.85
N ILE A 120 -14.00 -6.73 -12.25
CA ILE A 120 -15.11 -5.83 -12.64
C ILE A 120 -14.96 -5.38 -14.09
N GLU A 121 -13.75 -4.98 -14.50
CA GLU A 121 -13.49 -4.59 -15.89
C GLU A 121 -13.77 -5.74 -16.87
N GLU A 122 -13.42 -6.97 -16.51
CA GLU A 122 -13.71 -8.16 -17.32
C GLU A 122 -15.21 -8.43 -17.42
N CYS A 123 -15.92 -8.47 -16.28
CA CYS A 123 -17.37 -8.62 -16.25
C CYS A 123 -18.09 -7.55 -17.07
N VAL A 124 -17.65 -6.29 -17.00
CA VAL A 124 -18.24 -5.19 -17.79
C VAL A 124 -18.01 -5.40 -19.28
N ARG A 125 -16.81 -5.86 -19.69
CA ARG A 125 -16.53 -6.19 -21.09
C ARG A 125 -17.44 -7.32 -21.58
N ASP A 126 -17.60 -8.37 -20.78
CA ASP A 126 -18.41 -9.54 -21.15
C ASP A 126 -19.89 -9.17 -21.24
N LEU A 127 -20.44 -8.46 -20.25
CA LEU A 127 -21.81 -7.95 -20.28
C LEU A 127 -22.07 -7.07 -21.50
N LYS A 128 -21.10 -6.21 -21.85
CA LYS A 128 -21.19 -5.37 -23.05
C LYS A 128 -21.18 -6.20 -24.32
N ALA A 129 -20.37 -7.25 -24.40
CA ALA A 129 -20.34 -8.14 -25.56
C ALA A 129 -21.67 -8.89 -25.72
N ASP A 130 -22.23 -9.39 -24.62
CA ASP A 130 -23.50 -10.12 -24.62
C ASP A 130 -24.69 -9.23 -24.99
N LEU A 131 -24.77 -8.03 -24.42
CA LEU A 131 -25.81 -7.06 -24.80
C LEU A 131 -25.75 -6.72 -26.28
N ASN A 132 -24.56 -6.48 -26.82
CA ASN A 132 -24.40 -6.19 -28.25
C ASN A 132 -24.79 -7.39 -29.12
N ARG A 133 -24.51 -8.62 -28.67
CA ARG A 133 -24.92 -9.84 -29.37
C ARG A 133 -26.46 -9.96 -29.38
N GLN A 134 -27.11 -9.77 -28.25
CA GLN A 134 -28.58 -9.83 -28.15
C GLN A 134 -29.26 -8.74 -29.00
N LEU A 135 -28.77 -7.51 -28.95
CA LEU A 135 -29.29 -6.41 -29.78
C LEU A 135 -29.13 -6.71 -31.28
N LYS A 136 -28.01 -7.31 -31.69
CA LYS A 136 -27.79 -7.71 -33.09
C LYS A 136 -28.74 -8.83 -33.52
N ALA A 137 -29.02 -9.79 -32.65
CA ALA A 137 -29.99 -10.86 -32.91
C ALA A 137 -31.40 -10.29 -33.08
N PHE A 138 -31.87 -9.48 -32.12
CA PHE A 138 -33.18 -8.81 -32.20
C PHE A 138 -33.34 -7.96 -33.46
N ARG A 139 -32.30 -7.21 -33.83
CA ARG A 139 -32.33 -6.42 -35.07
C ARG A 139 -32.50 -7.32 -36.30
N GLY A 140 -31.82 -8.47 -36.34
CA GLY A 140 -31.94 -9.44 -37.42
C GLY A 140 -33.35 -10.03 -37.54
N GLU A 141 -33.97 -10.35 -36.41
CA GLU A 141 -35.36 -10.84 -36.36
C GLU A 141 -36.35 -9.80 -36.89
N ILE A 142 -36.20 -8.53 -36.48
CA ILE A 142 -37.05 -7.42 -36.96
C ILE A 142 -36.88 -7.23 -38.48
N THR A 143 -35.65 -7.26 -39.00
CA THR A 143 -35.42 -7.12 -40.45
C THR A 143 -36.03 -8.28 -41.23
N GLY A 144 -35.87 -9.52 -40.76
CA GLY A 144 -36.48 -10.68 -41.42
C GLY A 144 -38.01 -10.64 -41.43
N LEU A 145 -38.62 -10.12 -40.37
CA LEU A 145 -40.08 -9.93 -40.31
C LEU A 145 -40.53 -8.83 -41.29
N THR A 146 -39.76 -7.75 -41.41
CA THR A 146 -40.06 -6.62 -42.32
C THR A 146 -39.97 -7.05 -43.79
N GLU A 147 -39.05 -7.96 -44.14
CA GLU A 147 -38.91 -8.51 -45.50
C GLU A 147 -39.98 -9.54 -45.86
N SER A 148 -40.73 -10.05 -44.87
CA SER A 148 -41.77 -11.08 -45.04
C SER A 148 -43.19 -10.52 -45.25
N ILE A 149 -43.35 -9.19 -45.27
CA ILE A 149 -44.63 -8.47 -45.46
C ILE A 149 -44.60 -7.79 -46.83
#